data_AF-A0A951KNE7-F1
#
_entry.id   AF-A0A951KNE7-F1
#
_cell.length_a   1.000
_cell.length_b   1.000
_cell.length_c   1.000
_cell.angle_alpha   90.00
_cell.angle_beta   90.00
_cell.angle_gamma   90.00
#
_symmetry.space_group_name_H-M   'P 1'
#
loop_
_entity.id
_entity.type
_entity.pdbx_description
1 polymer ?
#
loop_
_entity_poly.entity_id
_entity_poly.type
_entity_poly.pdbx_seq_one_letter_code
_entity_poly.pdbx_strand_id
1 'polypeptide(L)' 'DLYHIDPRSRSLTTLPGSLGEALEKLQSDEVIQQALGPHIFERFVEAKQQEWDEYRLYVSQWELDRYLPIY' A
#
# COMPACT_ATOMS: atom_id res chain seq x y z
N ASP A 1 -10.48 -7.26 -13.58
CA ASP A 1 -10.72 -5.83 -13.86
C ASP A 1 -10.94 -5.01 -12.59
N LEU A 2 -9.98 -5.03 -11.65
CA LEU A 2 -10.11 -4.37 -10.35
C LEU A 2 -9.81 -2.86 -10.34
N TYR A 3 -9.51 -2.26 -11.50
CA TYR A 3 -9.12 -0.85 -11.63
C TYR A 3 -9.76 -0.13 -12.83
N HIS A 4 -10.92 -0.58 -13.30
CA HIS A 4 -11.64 0.17 -14.34
C HIS A 4 -12.44 1.31 -13.70
N ILE A 5 -11.86 2.50 -13.62
CA ILE A 5 -12.51 3.72 -13.15
C ILE A 5 -13.20 4.39 -14.35
N ASP A 6 -14.54 4.51 -14.30
CA ASP A 6 -15.32 5.24 -15.29
C ASP A 6 -14.88 6.73 -15.28
N PRO A 7 -14.46 7.31 -16.42
CA PRO A 7 -14.02 8.71 -16.48
C PRO A 7 -15.09 9.74 -16.09
N ARG A 8 -16.35 9.34 -15.90
CA ARG A 8 -17.43 10.16 -15.34
C ARG A 8 -17.41 10.29 -13.81
N SER A 9 -16.61 9.49 -13.11
CA SER A 9 -16.56 9.45 -11.63
C SER A 9 -15.49 10.35 -11.02
N ARG A 10 -15.19 11.51 -11.63
CA ARG A 10 -14.16 12.48 -11.19
C ARG A 10 -14.35 13.06 -9.78
N SER A 11 -15.44 12.71 -9.10
CA SER A 11 -15.75 13.09 -7.71
C SER A 11 -15.53 11.95 -6.69
N LEU A 12 -15.05 10.78 -7.12
CA LEU A 12 -14.74 9.68 -6.19
C LEU A 12 -13.27 9.74 -5.80
N THR A 13 -13.03 9.78 -4.49
CA THR A 13 -11.69 9.60 -3.92
C THR A 13 -11.15 8.24 -4.35
N THR A 14 -9.96 8.21 -4.96
CA THR A 14 -9.32 6.96 -5.36
C THR A 14 -8.78 6.22 -4.16
N LEU A 15 -8.74 4.89 -4.25
CA LEU A 15 -8.05 4.07 -3.25
C LEU A 15 -6.54 4.35 -3.28
N PRO A 16 -5.84 4.08 -2.16
CA PRO A 16 -4.39 4.11 -2.10
C PRO A 16 -3.74 3.28 -3.22
N GLY A 17 -2.69 3.80 -3.84
CA GLY A 17 -2.00 3.15 -4.96
C GLY A 17 -0.92 2.16 -4.53
N SER A 18 -0.60 2.09 -3.24
CA SER A 18 0.40 1.20 -2.67
C SER A 18 0.02 0.74 -1.27
N LEU A 19 0.69 -0.32 -0.80
CA LEU A 19 0.54 -0.77 0.58
C LEU A 19 0.97 0.31 1.58
N GLY A 20 2.05 1.05 1.29
CA GLY A 20 2.50 2.17 2.12
C GLY A 20 1.42 3.24 2.30
N GLU A 21 0.83 3.72 1.20
CA GLU A 21 -0.26 4.70 1.26
C GLU A 21 -1.50 4.15 1.99
N ALA A 22 -1.80 2.86 1.84
CA ALA A 22 -2.91 2.23 2.54
C ALA A 22 -2.67 2.16 4.05
N LEU A 23 -1.44 1.87 4.49
CA LEU A 23 -1.06 1.87 5.90
C LEU A 23 -1.12 3.27 6.51
N GLU A 24 -0.76 4.31 5.76
CA GLU A 24 -0.91 5.71 6.20
C GLU A 24 -2.38 6.08 6.42
N LYS A 25 -3.26 5.73 5.46
CA LYS A 25 -4.70 5.98 5.61
C LYS A 25 -5.30 5.19 6.77
N LEU A 26 -4.91 3.93 6.92
CA LEU A 26 -5.36 3.06 8.01
C LEU A 26 -4.98 3.63 9.39
N GLN A 27 -3.77 4.18 9.53
CA GLN A 27 -3.30 4.83 10.76
C GLN A 27 -4.08 6.11 11.13
N SER A 28 -4.80 6.71 10.18
CA SER A 28 -5.70 7.85 10.45
C SER A 28 -7.17 7.45 10.67
N ASP A 29 -7.54 6.18 10.52
CA ASP A 29 -8.92 5.72 10.63
C ASP A 29 -9.24 5.23 12.06
N GLU A 30 -9.87 6.09 12.85
CA GLU A 30 -10.25 5.79 14.23
C GLU A 30 -11.30 4.67 14.35
N VAL A 31 -12.18 4.52 13.35
CA VAL A 31 -13.24 3.49 13.37
C VAL A 31 -12.61 2.12 13.26
N ILE A 32 -11.65 1.96 12.34
CA ILE A 32 -10.94 0.69 12.15
C ILE A 32 -10.03 0.40 13.34
N GLN A 33 -9.33 1.40 13.88
CA GLN A 33 -8.50 1.26 15.08
C GLN A 33 -9.30 0.73 16.27
N GLN A 34 -10.48 1.31 16.52
CA GLN A 34 -11.36 0.88 17.61
C GLN A 34 -11.92 -0.52 17.39
N ALA A 35 -12.28 -0.86 16.15
CA ALA A 35 -12.83 -2.18 15.82
C ALA A 35 -11.82 -3.32 16.01
N LEU A 36 -10.55 -3.09 15.68
CA LEU A 36 -9.47 -4.08 15.84
C LEU A 36 -8.92 -4.12 17.28
N GLY A 37 -8.98 -2.99 17.99
CA GLY A 37 -8.37 -2.82 19.29
C GLY A 37 -6.85 -2.65 19.23
N PRO A 38 -6.25 -2.09 20.28
CA PRO A 38 -4.86 -1.59 20.24
C PRO A 38 -3.84 -2.69 19.93
N HIS A 39 -3.95 -3.86 20.58
CA HIS A 39 -2.96 -4.92 20.43
C HIS A 39 -2.93 -5.51 19.00
N ILE A 40 -4.10 -5.74 18.39
CA ILE A 40 -4.18 -6.31 17.05
C ILE A 40 -3.79 -5.26 16.01
N PHE A 41 -4.26 -4.02 16.19
CA PHE A 41 -3.95 -2.93 15.29
C PHE A 41 -2.44 -2.67 15.21
N GLU A 42 -1.77 -2.51 16.36
CA GLU A 42 -0.32 -2.24 16.42
C GLU A 42 0.48 -3.36 15.74
N ARG A 43 0.19 -4.62 16.05
CA ARG A 43 0.89 -5.77 15.44
C ARG A 43 0.63 -5.92 13.96
N PHE A 44 -0.57 -5.58 13.51
CA PHE A 44 -0.91 -5.60 12.09
C PHE A 44 -0.12 -4.52 11.33
N VAL A 45 -0.11 -3.29 11.84
CA VAL A 45 0.62 -2.18 11.21
C VAL A 45 2.12 -2.46 11.19
N GLU A 46 2.70 -2.95 12.29
CA GLU A 46 4.11 -3.33 12.38
C GLU A 46 4.48 -4.38 11.33
N ALA A 47 3.74 -5.48 11.27
CA ALA A 47 4.00 -6.56 10.32
C ALA A 47 3.88 -6.09 8.85
N LYS A 48 2.87 -5.27 8.55
CA LYS A 48 2.65 -4.77 7.19
C LYS A 48 3.63 -3.67 6.78
N GLN A 49 4.10 -2.88 7.74
CA GLN A 49 5.16 -1.92 7.49
C GLN A 49 6.46 -2.64 7.13
N GLN A 50 6.80 -3.72 7.84
CA GLN A 50 7.95 -4.56 7.52
C GLN A 50 7.82 -5.18 6.12
N GLU A 51 6.65 -5.74 5.78
CA GLU A 51 6.39 -6.28 4.43
C GLU A 51 6.57 -5.21 3.34
N TRP A 52 6.10 -3.99 3.58
CA TRP A 52 6.27 -2.88 2.65
C TRP A 52 7.74 -2.46 2.49
N ASP A 53 8.48 -2.42 3.59
CA ASP A 53 9.91 -2.11 3.58
C ASP A 53 10.72 -3.15 2.82
N GLU A 54 10.43 -4.44 3.02
CA GLU A 54 11.05 -5.54 2.28
C GLU A 54 10.76 -5.42 0.77
N TYR A 55 9.50 -5.16 0.40
CA TYR A 55 9.11 -5.02 -1.00
C TYR A 55 9.80 -3.85 -1.70
N ARG A 56 9.81 -2.66 -1.09
CA ARG A 56 10.35 -1.45 -1.75
C ARG A 56 11.88 -1.45 -1.87
N LEU A 57 12.57 -2.26 -1.08
CA LEU A 57 14.03 -2.45 -1.13
C LEU A 57 14.44 -3.57 -2.09
N TYR A 58 13.49 -4.39 -2.53
CA TYR A 58 13.75 -5.51 -3.43
C TYR A 58 13.98 -5.01 -4.86
N VAL A 59 15.14 -5.34 -5.41
CA VAL A 59 15.43 -5.12 -6.85
C VAL A 59 14.83 -6.28 -7.63
N SER A 60 13.77 -5.99 -8.37
CA SER A 60 13.03 -6.97 -9.16
C SER A 60 13.77 -7.37 -10.43
N GLN A 61 13.47 -8.58 -10.92
CA GLN A 61 13.99 -9.03 -12.21
C GLN A 61 13.60 -8.07 -13.35
N TRP A 62 12.40 -7.47 -13.28
CA TRP A 62 11.96 -6.47 -14.25
C TRP A 62 12.86 -5.22 -14.25
N GLU A 63 13.29 -4.75 -13.08
CA GLU A 63 14.24 -3.63 -12.97
C GLU A 63 15.61 -4.01 -13.52
N LEU A 64 16.10 -5.22 -13.23
CA LEU A 64 17.35 -5.73 -13.78
C LEU A 64 17.29 -5.79 -15.31
N ASP A 65 16.27 -6.45 -15.87
CA ASP A 65 16.10 -6.61 -17.31
C ASP A 65 15.96 -5.26 -18.03
N ARG A 66 15.33 -4.29 -17.38
CA ARG A 66 15.09 -2.97 -17.97
C ARG A 66 16.29 -2.04 -17.88
N TYR A 67 16.98 -2.01 -16.74
CA TYR A 67 18.02 -1.00 -16.49
C TYR A 67 19.42 -1.55 -16.69
N LEU A 68 19.69 -2.81 -16.39
CA LEU A 68 21.04 -3.38 -16.51
C LEU A 68 21.62 -3.34 -17.94
N PRO A 69 20.85 -3.57 -19.03
CA PRO A 69 21.40 -3.47 -20.39
C PRO A 69 21.63 -2.03 -20.88
N ILE A 70 21.07 -1.03 -20.19
CA ILE A 70 21.18 0.39 -20.55
C ILE A 70 22.47 1.00 -19.97
N TYR A 71 23.07 0.34 -18.97
CA TYR A 71 24.31 0.75 -18.30
C TYR A 71 25.45 -0.23 -18.58
#